data_AF-A0A951X6E3-F1
#
_entry.id   AF-A0A951X6E3-F1
#
_cell.length_a   1.000
_cell.length_b   1.000
_cell.length_c   1.000
_cell.angle_alpha   90.00
_cell.angle_beta   90.00
_cell.angle_gamma   90.00
#
_symmetry.space_group_name_H-M   'P 1'
#
loop_
_entity.id
_entity.type
_entity.pdbx_description
1 polymer ?
#
loop_
_entity_poly.entity_id
_entity_poly.type
_entity_poly.pdbx_seq_one_letter_code
_entity_poly.pdbx_strand_id
1 'polypeptide(L)'
;LNGHMAREGDPGVEHTMEEELRRPLLPAVYRLQHAGVPVLLAYGRHDQRVPYCPIHSKYCVIDHRVVMEGSFNWYNTSVFSHDLYVVAADFDVAQLYINEFNQTLRDFRIYS
;
A
#
# COMPACT_ATOMS: atom_id res chain seq x y z
N LEU A 1 1.94 -9.11 -14.79
CA LEU A 1 0.70 -8.92 -13.98
C LEU A 1 0.99 -9.31 -12.54
N ASN A 2 0.81 -8.42 -11.56
CA ASN A 2 1.27 -8.66 -10.19
C ASN A 2 0.48 -9.75 -9.46
N GLY A 3 0.95 -10.99 -9.65
CA GLY A 3 0.83 -12.06 -8.68
C GLY A 3 2.04 -12.17 -7.74
N HIS A 4 3.17 -11.51 -8.01
CA HIS A 4 4.39 -11.72 -7.21
C HIS A 4 5.39 -10.56 -7.07
N MET A 5 5.46 -9.58 -7.98
CA MET A 5 6.41 -8.47 -7.86
C MET A 5 5.73 -7.14 -8.17
N ALA A 6 6.03 -6.10 -7.41
CA ALA A 6 5.56 -4.74 -7.70
C ALA A 6 5.99 -4.28 -9.11
N ARG A 7 7.16 -4.73 -9.58
CA ARG A 7 7.76 -4.44 -10.88
C ARG A 7 8.34 -5.71 -11.49
N GLU A 8 8.01 -6.02 -12.72
CA GLU A 8 8.67 -7.09 -13.50
C GLU A 8 9.99 -6.56 -14.09
N GLY A 9 11.03 -7.39 -14.13
CA GLY A 9 12.36 -7.00 -14.62
C GLY A 9 13.39 -6.84 -13.51
N ASP A 10 14.51 -6.18 -13.82
CA ASP A 10 15.60 -5.95 -12.89
C ASP A 10 15.24 -4.84 -11.88
N PRO A 11 15.14 -5.15 -10.56
CA PRO A 11 14.78 -4.17 -9.54
C PRO A 11 15.83 -3.06 -9.36
N GLY A 12 17.08 -3.29 -9.80
CA GLY A 12 18.17 -2.31 -9.72
C GLY A 12 18.15 -1.25 -10.82
N VAL A 13 17.27 -1.36 -11.82
CA VAL A 13 17.19 -0.38 -12.92
C VAL A 13 16.65 0.94 -12.40
N GLU A 14 17.53 1.94 -12.44
CA GLU A 14 17.23 3.33 -12.08
C GLU A 14 16.16 3.92 -12.98
N HIS A 15 15.31 4.78 -12.40
CA HIS A 15 14.26 5.49 -13.12
C HIS A 15 13.82 6.69 -12.29
N THR A 16 13.26 7.68 -12.96
CA THR A 16 12.78 8.91 -12.34
C THR A 16 11.45 8.69 -11.62
N MET A 17 11.12 9.58 -10.68
CA MET A 17 9.78 9.63 -10.08
C MET A 17 8.68 9.84 -11.13
N GLU A 18 8.97 10.57 -12.21
CA GLU A 18 8.01 10.81 -13.29
C GLU A 18 7.68 9.53 -14.07
N GLU A 19 8.69 8.70 -14.36
CA GLU A 19 8.50 7.38 -14.96
C GLU A 19 7.79 6.42 -13.99
N GLU A 20 8.13 6.49 -12.70
CA GLU A 20 7.49 5.70 -11.64
C GLU A 20 5.97 5.98 -11.57
N LEU A 21 5.58 7.24 -11.55
CA LEU A 21 4.16 7.65 -11.43
C LEU A 21 3.33 7.33 -12.69
N ARG A 22 3.97 7.13 -13.85
CA ARG A 22 3.29 6.71 -15.09
C ARG A 22 2.99 5.21 -15.13
N ARG A 23 3.49 4.44 -14.17
CA ARG A 23 3.28 2.99 -14.16
C ARG A 23 1.79 2.67 -14.01
N PRO A 24 1.31 1.63 -14.73
CA PRO A 24 -0.07 1.21 -14.60
C PRO A 24 -0.33 0.72 -13.17
N LEU A 25 -1.44 1.19 -12.59
CA LEU A 25 -1.94 0.64 -11.34
C LEU A 25 -2.32 -0.83 -11.50
N LEU A 26 -2.31 -1.56 -10.38
CA LEU A 26 -2.86 -2.91 -10.35
C LEU A 26 -4.30 -2.92 -10.84
N PRO A 27 -4.77 -3.96 -11.56
CA PRO A 27 -6.14 -3.99 -12.06
C PRO A 27 -7.21 -3.75 -10.99
N ALA A 28 -7.01 -4.22 -9.76
CA ALA A 28 -7.94 -3.97 -8.65
C ALA A 28 -7.92 -2.51 -8.19
N VAL A 29 -6.73 -1.92 -8.04
CA VAL A 29 -6.55 -0.52 -7.62
C VAL A 29 -7.07 0.43 -8.71
N TYR A 30 -6.78 0.13 -9.99
CA TYR A 30 -7.33 0.87 -11.13
C TYR A 30 -8.87 0.87 -11.13
N ARG A 31 -9.51 -0.28 -10.87
CA ARG A 31 -10.98 -0.35 -10.77
C ARG A 31 -11.53 0.51 -9.65
N LEU A 32 -10.86 0.56 -8.50
CA LEU A 32 -11.25 1.43 -7.39
C LEU A 32 -11.12 2.91 -7.78
N GLN A 33 -9.98 3.30 -8.35
CA GLN A 33 -9.75 4.68 -8.81
C GLN A 33 -10.79 5.09 -9.85
N HIS A 34 -11.07 4.23 -10.84
CA HIS A 34 -12.06 4.47 -11.87
C HIS A 34 -13.50 4.56 -11.32
N ALA A 35 -13.78 3.88 -10.21
CA ALA A 35 -15.06 3.97 -9.50
C ALA A 35 -15.17 5.22 -8.60
N GLY A 36 -14.17 6.10 -8.59
CA GLY A 36 -14.17 7.33 -7.80
C GLY A 36 -13.64 7.17 -6.37
N VAL A 37 -13.06 6.02 -6.02
CA VAL A 37 -12.36 5.85 -4.74
C VAL A 37 -11.01 6.56 -4.82
N PRO A 38 -10.70 7.51 -3.90
CA PRO A 38 -9.40 8.15 -3.87
C PRO A 38 -8.28 7.11 -3.67
N VAL A 39 -7.29 7.13 -4.57
CA VAL A 39 -6.08 6.30 -4.47
C VAL A 39 -4.91 7.23 -4.28
N LEU A 40 -4.08 6.94 -3.29
CA LEU A 40 -2.90 7.73 -2.95
C LEU A 40 -1.66 6.83 -3.03
N LEU A 41 -0.62 7.32 -3.70
CA LEU A 41 0.69 6.68 -3.77
C LEU A 41 1.64 7.41 -2.82
N ALA A 42 2.18 6.69 -1.84
CA ALA A 42 3.10 7.23 -0.84
C ALA A 42 4.55 6.86 -1.17
N TYR A 43 5.46 7.83 -1.08
CA TYR A 43 6.89 7.65 -1.28
C TYR A 43 7.70 8.37 -0.19
N GLY A 44 8.93 7.89 0.06
CA GLY A 44 9.84 8.53 1.01
C GLY A 44 10.14 9.99 0.64
N ARG A 45 10.47 10.83 1.63
CA ARG A 45 10.68 12.29 1.45
C ARG A 45 11.82 12.68 0.52
N HIS A 46 12.82 11.83 0.39
CA HIS A 46 14.01 12.08 -0.41
C HIS A 46 14.00 11.21 -1.65
N ASP A 47 14.50 11.76 -2.75
CA ASP A 47 14.68 11.00 -3.98
C ASP A 47 15.71 9.89 -3.81
N GLN A 48 15.44 8.81 -4.51
CA GLN A 48 16.28 7.62 -4.58
C GLN A 48 16.52 7.30 -6.04
N ARG A 49 17.66 6.67 -6.34
CA ARG A 49 17.98 6.17 -7.70
C ARG A 49 16.88 5.25 -8.26
N VAL A 50 16.27 4.49 -7.35
CA VAL A 50 15.10 3.65 -7.61
C VAL A 50 14.01 4.10 -6.64
N PRO A 51 13.00 4.85 -7.12
CA PRO A 51 11.81 5.18 -6.35
C PRO A 51 11.20 3.96 -5.65
N TYR A 52 10.94 4.07 -4.35
CA TYR A 52 10.25 3.02 -3.61
C TYR A 52 9.38 3.60 -2.49
N CYS A 53 8.30 2.89 -2.15
CA CYS A 53 7.48 3.16 -0.99
C CYS A 53 8.03 2.37 0.21
N PRO A 54 8.44 3.02 1.31
CA PRO A 54 8.92 2.30 2.50
C PRO A 54 7.80 1.74 3.38
N ILE A 55 6.53 2.00 3.07
CA ILE A 55 5.41 1.45 3.83
C ILE A 55 5.30 -0.04 3.54
N HIS A 56 5.39 -0.85 4.59
CA HIS A 56 5.25 -2.29 4.50
C HIS A 56 4.09 -2.85 5.34
N SER A 57 3.31 -2.00 5.99
CA SER A 57 2.08 -2.37 6.68
C SER A 57 1.03 -2.83 5.66
N LYS A 58 0.30 -3.92 5.95
CA LYS A 58 -0.89 -4.33 5.19
C LYS A 58 -2.07 -4.35 6.17
N TYR A 59 -2.85 -3.28 6.18
CA TYR A 59 -4.01 -3.21 7.06
C TYR A 59 -5.19 -2.47 6.41
N CYS A 60 -6.35 -2.63 7.02
CA CYS A 60 -7.56 -1.91 6.68
C CYS A 60 -8.36 -1.61 7.94
N VAL A 61 -8.89 -0.39 8.03
CA VAL A 61 -9.81 0.02 9.08
C VAL A 61 -11.19 0.22 8.48
N ILE A 62 -12.21 -0.38 9.08
CA ILE A 62 -13.61 -0.27 8.70
C ILE A 62 -14.39 0.36 9.86
N ASP A 63 -15.17 1.40 9.55
CA ASP A 63 -16.10 2.07 10.47
C ASP A 63 -15.50 2.47 11.82
N HIS A 64 -14.23 2.89 11.82
CA HIS A 64 -13.47 3.27 13.03
C HIS A 64 -13.44 2.18 14.13
N ARG A 65 -13.64 0.91 13.78
CA ARG A 65 -13.77 -0.17 14.78
C ARG A 65 -13.16 -1.50 14.37
N VAL A 66 -13.31 -1.91 13.12
CA VAL A 66 -12.76 -3.19 12.67
C VAL A 66 -11.41 -2.94 12.03
N VAL A 67 -10.37 -3.60 12.54
CA VAL A 67 -9.03 -3.60 11.96
C VAL A 67 -8.75 -4.99 11.40
N MET A 68 -8.30 -5.02 10.15
CA MET A 68 -7.71 -6.19 9.53
C MET A 68 -6.22 -5.91 9.36
N GLU A 69 -5.33 -6.75 9.88
CA GLU A 69 -3.87 -6.55 9.83
C GLU A 69 -3.12 -7.88 9.76
N GLY A 70 -1.91 -7.83 9.22
CA GLY A 70 -0.93 -8.91 9.33
C GLY A 70 0.11 -8.88 8.22
N SER A 71 0.81 -10.00 8.03
CA SER A 71 1.78 -10.15 6.94
C SER A 71 1.13 -10.46 5.59
N PHE A 72 -0.16 -10.85 5.60
CA PHE A 72 -0.93 -11.18 4.41
C PHE A 72 -1.07 -9.99 3.45
N ASN A 73 -0.53 -10.11 2.25
CA ASN A 73 -0.76 -9.15 1.17
C ASN A 73 -2.06 -9.48 0.43
N TRP A 74 -2.74 -8.46 -0.10
CA TRP A 74 -3.99 -8.65 -0.84
C TRP A 74 -3.78 -9.12 -2.29
N TYR A 75 -3.12 -10.26 -2.44
CA TYR A 75 -2.99 -10.99 -3.69
C TYR A 75 -3.02 -12.50 -3.43
N ASN A 76 -3.37 -13.28 -4.46
CA ASN A 76 -3.68 -14.72 -4.31
C ASN A 76 -2.55 -15.55 -3.71
N THR A 77 -1.30 -15.13 -3.83
CA THR A 77 -0.15 -15.93 -3.40
C THR A 77 0.08 -15.89 -1.90
N SER A 78 -0.44 -14.87 -1.20
CA SER A 78 -0.51 -14.88 0.27
C SER A 78 -1.48 -15.93 0.85
N VAL A 79 -2.37 -16.51 0.03
CA VAL A 79 -3.22 -17.63 0.45
C VAL A 79 -2.42 -18.93 0.64
N PHE A 80 -1.27 -19.04 -0.05
CA PHE A 80 -0.41 -20.23 -0.03
C PHE A 80 0.93 -19.98 0.68
N SER A 81 1.08 -18.83 1.34
CA SER A 81 2.27 -18.45 2.10
C SER A 81 2.06 -18.71 3.60
N HIS A 82 3.14 -18.54 4.36
CA HIS A 82 3.08 -18.54 5.84
C HIS A 82 2.74 -17.14 6.34
N ASP A 83 1.56 -16.62 5.94
CA ASP A 83 1.09 -15.30 6.36
C ASP A 83 0.13 -15.36 7.54
N LEU A 84 0.15 -14.31 8.36
CA LEU A 84 -0.82 -14.08 9.43
C LEU A 84 -1.87 -13.07 8.96
N TYR A 85 -3.13 -13.29 9.37
CA TYR A 85 -4.23 -12.35 9.23
C TYR A 85 -5.03 -12.29 10.52
N VAL A 86 -5.04 -11.11 11.14
CA VAL A 86 -5.76 -10.82 12.38
C VAL A 86 -6.91 -9.89 12.07
N VAL A 87 -8.07 -10.19 12.69
CA VAL A 87 -9.23 -9.30 12.67
C VAL A 87 -9.57 -8.94 14.11
N ALA A 88 -9.52 -7.65 14.42
CA ALA A 88 -9.86 -7.10 15.72
C ALA A 88 -11.05 -6.14 15.57
N ALA A 89 -12.06 -6.27 16.44
CA ALA A 89 -13.27 -5.45 16.41
C ALA A 89 -13.33 -4.53 17.64
N ASP A 90 -12.37 -3.61 17.72
CA ASP A 90 -12.13 -2.74 18.86
C ASP A 90 -11.84 -1.30 18.41
N PHE A 91 -12.53 -0.34 19.03
CA PHE A 91 -12.42 1.08 18.68
C PHE A 91 -11.03 1.66 19.00
N ASP A 92 -10.48 1.34 20.17
CA ASP A 92 -9.21 1.89 20.62
C ASP A 92 -8.07 1.35 19.75
N VAL A 93 -8.13 0.07 19.37
CA VAL A 93 -7.21 -0.52 18.39
C VAL A 93 -7.33 0.19 17.03
N ALA A 94 -8.56 0.40 16.52
CA ALA A 94 -8.76 1.10 15.26
C ALA A 94 -8.20 2.53 15.25
N GLN A 95 -8.31 3.26 16.36
CA GLN A 95 -7.74 4.60 16.47
C GLN A 95 -6.22 4.62 16.29
N LEU A 96 -5.49 3.60 16.76
CA LEU A 96 -4.05 3.51 16.56
C LEU A 96 -3.68 3.45 15.07
N TYR A 97 -4.40 2.64 14.29
CA TYR A 97 -4.16 2.50 12.84
C TYR A 97 -4.59 3.74 12.06
N ILE A 98 -5.67 4.40 12.45
CA ILE A 98 -6.06 5.70 11.86
C ILE A 98 -4.97 6.76 12.12
N ASN A 99 -4.37 6.76 13.32
CA ASN A 99 -3.27 7.67 13.64
C ASN A 99 -2.02 7.39 12.79
N GLU A 100 -1.70 6.11 12.54
CA GLU A 100 -0.61 5.71 11.63
C GLU A 100 -0.89 6.15 10.19
N PHE A 101 -2.12 5.96 9.69
CA PHE A 101 -2.53 6.45 8.36
C PHE A 101 -2.35 7.97 8.25
N ASN A 102 -2.83 8.71 9.24
CA ASN A 102 -2.70 10.16 9.28
C ASN A 102 -1.23 10.60 9.39
N GLN A 103 -0.39 9.85 10.10
CA GLN A 103 1.04 10.10 10.15
C GLN A 103 1.69 9.89 8.79
N THR A 104 1.35 8.80 8.11
CA THR A 104 1.80 8.53 6.74
C THR A 104 1.49 9.69 5.80
N LEU A 105 0.25 10.20 5.83
CA LEU A 105 -0.15 11.35 4.99
C LEU A 105 0.67 12.62 5.26
N ARG A 106 1.13 12.85 6.50
CA ARG A 106 1.97 14.00 6.86
C ARG A 106 3.45 13.77 6.55
N ASP A 107 3.92 12.55 6.73
CA ASP A 107 5.34 12.23 6.75
C ASP A 107 5.88 11.79 5.40
N PHE A 108 5.02 11.42 4.45
CA PHE A 108 5.41 10.94 3.13
C PHE A 108 5.07 11.95 2.03
N ARG A 109 5.71 11.78 0.87
CA ARG A 109 5.26 12.43 -0.36
C ARG A 109 4.07 11.64 -0.89
N ILE A 110 2.95 12.34 -1.10
CA ILE A 110 1.69 11.75 -1.54
C ILE A 110 1.38 12.22 -2.96
N TYR A 111 1.06 11.28 -3.84
CA TYR A 111 0.57 11.52 -5.20
C TYR A 111 -0.80 10.88 -5.38
N SER A 112 -1.66 11.46 -6.22
CA SER A 112 -3.05 11.02 -6.45
C SER A 112 -3.39 10.95 -7.93
#